data_AF-A0A0M4TW76-F1
#
_entry.id   AF-A0A0M4TW76-F1
#
_cell.length_a   1.000
_cell.length_b   1.000
_cell.length_c   1.000
_cell.angle_alpha   90.00
_cell.angle_beta   90.00
_cell.angle_gamma   90.00
#
_symmetry.space_group_name_H-M   'P 1'
#
loop_
_entity.id
_entity.type
_entity.pdbx_description
1 polymer ?
#
loop_
_entity_poly.entity_id
_entity_poly.type
_entity_poly.pdbx_seq_one_letter_code
_entity_poly.pdbx_strand_id
1 'polypeptide(L)'
;MIEAIVVAWLLLFFGDFLSTFVYHIPEHVFGSLHLRTHHSWKKDFRHYAILTLNFQVLLDGILGALPYIIMAFIFWSFSPIGVILGLLLGQFHVWWRHVSVLGWQTPKIIHVMCQFLFITTPERHWLHHNKTNLGFGDIFTFFEQPAQVWLRWLRLLRVRLRYSRI
;
A
#
# COMPACT_ATOMS: atom_id res chain seq x y z
N MET A 1 -6.91 16.97 21.09
CA MET A 1 -5.72 16.06 21.02
C MET A 1 -6.14 14.63 20.70
N ILE A 2 -7.02 14.01 21.50
CA ILE A 2 -7.51 12.64 21.24
C ILE A 2 -8.20 12.53 19.87
N GLU A 3 -9.07 13.48 19.52
CA GLU A 3 -9.73 13.53 18.20
C GLU A 3 -8.75 13.50 17.03
N ALA A 4 -7.65 14.25 17.12
CA ALA A 4 -6.63 14.27 16.08
C ALA A 4 -5.94 12.90 15.94
N ILE A 5 -5.66 12.22 17.05
CA ILE A 5 -5.07 10.87 17.05
C ILE A 5 -6.04 9.86 16.43
N VAL A 6 -7.31 9.91 16.83
CA VAL A 6 -8.36 9.02 16.30
C VAL A 6 -8.56 9.26 14.81
N VAL A 7 -8.68 10.51 14.37
CA VAL A 7 -8.83 10.86 12.95
C VAL A 7 -7.60 10.44 12.14
N ALA A 8 -6.39 10.66 12.64
CA ALA A 8 -5.17 10.19 11.97
C ALA A 8 -5.18 8.67 11.80
N TRP A 9 -5.53 7.93 12.86
CA TRP A 9 -5.60 6.47 12.82
C TRP A 9 -6.69 5.97 11.86
N LEU A 10 -7.89 6.54 11.89
CA LEU A 10 -8.98 6.19 10.99
C LEU A 10 -8.63 6.49 9.53
N LEU A 11 -7.98 7.63 9.26
CA LEU A 11 -7.49 7.98 7.93
C LEU A 11 -6.52 6.91 7.41
N LEU A 12 -5.54 6.51 8.22
CA LEU A 12 -4.58 5.48 7.85
C LEU A 12 -5.26 4.12 7.63
N PHE A 13 -6.16 3.74 8.54
CA PHE A 13 -6.87 2.46 8.48
C PHE A 13 -7.72 2.35 7.21
N PHE A 14 -8.60 3.33 6.95
CA PHE A 14 -9.48 3.29 5.79
C PHE A 14 -8.72 3.57 4.49
N GLY A 15 -7.70 4.43 4.52
CA GLY A 15 -6.82 4.67 3.38
C GLY A 15 -6.11 3.38 2.94
N ASP A 16 -5.51 2.65 3.89
CA ASP A 16 -4.85 1.36 3.61
C ASP A 16 -5.85 0.29 3.17
N PHE A 17 -7.01 0.21 3.81
CA PHE A 17 -8.07 -0.71 3.39
C PHE A 17 -8.47 -0.45 1.93
N LEU A 18 -8.82 0.78 1.58
CA LEU A 18 -9.24 1.12 0.22
C LEU A 18 -8.09 0.97 -0.78
N SER A 19 -6.87 1.38 -0.43
CA SER A 19 -5.67 1.15 -1.25
C SER A 19 -5.47 -0.32 -1.53
N THR A 20 -5.47 -1.16 -0.49
CA THR A 20 -5.23 -2.60 -0.63
C THR A 20 -6.34 -3.29 -1.43
N PHE A 21 -7.60 -3.12 -1.05
CA PHE A 21 -8.70 -3.95 -1.57
C PHE A 21 -9.33 -3.41 -2.87
N VAL A 22 -9.34 -2.10 -3.07
CA VAL A 22 -10.05 -1.46 -4.20
C VAL A 22 -9.09 -1.07 -5.32
N TYR A 23 -7.84 -0.74 -4.99
CA TYR A 23 -6.86 -0.33 -5.99
C TYR A 23 -5.79 -1.41 -6.24
N HIS A 24 -4.98 -1.71 -5.23
CA HIS A 24 -3.78 -2.51 -5.35
C HIS A 24 -4.07 -3.94 -5.84
N ILE A 25 -4.93 -4.70 -5.14
CA ILE A 25 -5.24 -6.07 -5.54
C ILE A 25 -5.95 -6.15 -6.91
N PRO A 26 -6.96 -5.31 -7.22
CA PRO A 26 -7.53 -5.25 -8.56
C PRO A 26 -6.48 -4.95 -9.65
N GLU A 27 -5.53 -4.06 -9.40
CA GLU A 27 -4.45 -3.75 -10.34
C GLU A 27 -3.51 -4.95 -10.56
N HIS A 28 -3.26 -5.77 -9.53
CA HIS A 28 -2.56 -7.06 -9.67
C HIS A 28 -3.29 -8.08 -10.56
N VAL A 29 -4.62 -8.00 -10.63
CA VAL A 29 -5.44 -9.01 -11.34
C VAL A 29 -5.82 -8.56 -12.73
N PHE A 30 -6.33 -7.34 -12.89
CA PHE A 30 -6.87 -6.82 -14.13
C PHE A 30 -5.99 -5.75 -14.77
N GLY A 31 -5.15 -5.10 -13.97
CA GLY A 31 -4.30 -4.01 -14.38
C GLY A 31 -2.91 -4.42 -14.83
N SER A 32 -2.08 -3.41 -15.07
CA SER A 32 -0.67 -3.60 -15.44
C SER A 32 0.23 -2.41 -15.09
N LEU A 33 -0.34 -1.26 -14.68
CA LEU A 33 0.42 -0.08 -14.32
C LEU A 33 1.31 -0.39 -13.12
N HIS A 34 0.70 -0.74 -11.99
CA HIS A 34 1.39 -1.10 -10.74
C HIS A 34 2.42 -2.23 -10.95
N LEU A 35 2.08 -3.21 -11.78
CA LEU A 35 3.01 -4.31 -12.08
C LEU A 35 4.24 -3.83 -12.86
N ARG A 36 4.07 -2.89 -13.80
CA ARG A 36 5.16 -2.33 -14.63
C ARG A 36 6.03 -1.33 -13.87
N THR A 37 5.46 -0.57 -12.95
CA THR A 37 6.14 0.49 -12.19
C THR A 37 6.74 -0.04 -10.89
N HIS A 38 5.98 -0.83 -10.12
CA HIS A 38 6.36 -1.30 -8.78
C HIS A 38 6.87 -2.76 -8.73
N HIS A 39 6.50 -3.63 -9.67
CA HIS A 39 6.96 -5.04 -9.70
C HIS A 39 7.90 -5.40 -10.86
N SER A 40 8.33 -4.43 -11.67
CA SER A 40 9.24 -4.71 -12.77
C SER A 40 10.49 -5.47 -12.33
N TRP A 41 10.88 -6.45 -13.15
CA TRP A 41 12.08 -7.27 -12.98
C TRP A 41 13.36 -6.45 -13.15
N LYS A 42 13.31 -5.35 -13.92
CA LYS A 42 14.44 -4.40 -14.03
C LYS A 42 14.53 -3.61 -12.73
N LYS A 43 15.37 -4.09 -11.80
CA LYS A 43 15.55 -3.56 -10.44
C LYS A 43 15.91 -2.08 -10.40
N ASP A 44 16.50 -1.55 -11.47
CA ASP A 44 16.75 -0.12 -11.63
C ASP A 44 15.45 0.68 -11.50
N PHE A 45 14.34 0.24 -12.11
CA PHE A 45 13.05 0.94 -12.06
C PHE A 45 12.49 1.14 -10.63
N ARG A 46 12.88 0.29 -9.68
CA ARG A 46 12.41 0.35 -8.27
C ARG A 46 13.01 1.52 -7.49
N HIS A 47 14.22 1.98 -7.86
CA HIS A 47 14.84 3.19 -7.32
C HIS A 47 14.36 4.46 -8.01
N TYR A 48 13.78 4.33 -9.20
CA TYR A 48 13.46 5.44 -10.09
C TYR A 48 12.13 6.13 -9.74
N ALA A 49 11.26 5.48 -8.96
CA ALA A 49 9.94 6.00 -8.65
C ALA A 49 9.92 7.35 -7.93
N ILE A 50 10.96 7.62 -7.13
CA ILE A 50 11.07 8.85 -6.34
C ILE A 50 11.92 9.90 -7.08
N LEU A 51 12.83 9.48 -7.98
CA LEU A 51 13.88 10.33 -8.54
C LEU A 51 13.70 10.66 -10.02
N THR A 52 12.89 9.88 -10.75
CA THR A 52 12.62 10.15 -12.16
C THR A 52 11.18 10.63 -12.28
N LEU A 53 10.99 11.79 -12.91
CA LEU A 53 9.69 12.38 -13.25
C LEU A 53 8.95 11.55 -14.32
N ASN A 54 9.03 10.22 -14.24
CA ASN A 54 8.36 9.31 -15.13
C ASN A 54 6.85 9.37 -14.84
N PHE A 55 6.10 9.77 -15.85
CA PHE A 55 4.65 9.95 -15.74
C PHE A 55 3.92 8.69 -15.25
N GLN A 56 4.31 7.49 -15.71
CA GLN A 56 3.65 6.26 -15.29
C GLN A 56 3.87 5.98 -13.80
N VAL A 57 5.07 6.24 -13.30
CA VAL A 57 5.37 6.01 -11.89
C VAL A 57 4.72 7.06 -10.99
N LEU A 58 4.68 8.32 -11.44
CA LEU A 58 3.95 9.37 -10.74
C LEU A 58 2.45 9.05 -10.68
N LEU A 59 1.87 8.62 -11.81
CA LEU A 59 0.45 8.24 -11.87
C LEU A 59 0.14 7.08 -10.93
N ASP A 60 0.99 6.05 -10.92
CA ASP A 60 0.83 4.90 -10.04
C ASP A 60 0.93 5.30 -8.55
N GLY A 61 1.88 6.17 -8.21
CA GLY A 61 1.98 6.76 -6.87
C GLY A 61 0.74 7.58 -6.47
N ILE A 62 0.21 8.39 -7.39
CA ILE A 62 -1.02 9.17 -7.16
C ILE A 62 -2.22 8.25 -6.96
N LEU A 63 -2.37 7.21 -7.79
CA LEU A 63 -3.48 6.26 -7.68
C LEU A 63 -3.40 5.44 -6.39
N GLY A 64 -2.20 5.08 -5.93
CA GLY A 64 -1.99 4.48 -4.62
C GLY A 64 -2.28 5.42 -3.45
N ALA A 65 -2.03 6.73 -3.60
CA ALA A 65 -2.33 7.74 -2.58
C ALA A 65 -3.79 8.21 -2.59
N LEU A 66 -4.51 8.06 -3.70
CA LEU A 66 -5.88 8.56 -3.88
C LEU A 66 -6.85 8.10 -2.77
N PRO A 67 -6.84 6.83 -2.31
CA PRO A 67 -7.65 6.40 -1.17
C PRO A 67 -7.46 7.25 0.09
N TYR A 68 -6.21 7.60 0.42
CA TYR A 68 -5.88 8.44 1.57
C TYR A 68 -6.35 9.89 1.37
N ILE A 69 -6.27 10.41 0.14
CA ILE A 69 -6.76 11.76 -0.21
C ILE A 69 -8.29 11.83 -0.08
N ILE A 70 -9.00 10.79 -0.51
CA ILE A 70 -10.47 10.70 -0.33
C ILE A 70 -10.81 10.70 1.16
N MET A 71 -10.12 9.88 1.96
CA MET A 71 -10.35 9.86 3.42
C MET A 71 -9.97 11.19 4.08
N ALA A 72 -8.94 11.87 3.59
CA ALA A 72 -8.55 13.20 4.06
C ALA A 72 -9.68 14.21 3.85
N PHE A 73 -10.32 14.21 2.68
CA PHE A 73 -11.47 15.08 2.41
C PHE A 73 -12.66 14.78 3.32
N ILE A 74 -12.98 13.49 3.52
CA ILE A 74 -14.08 13.06 4.41
C ILE A 74 -13.82 13.45 5.86
N PHE A 75 -12.58 13.26 6.35
CA PHE A 75 -12.24 13.51 7.75
C PHE A 75 -11.82 14.96 8.05
N TRP A 76 -11.72 15.82 7.03
CA TRP A 76 -11.25 17.20 7.19
C TRP A 76 -12.11 18.00 8.18
N SER A 77 -13.43 17.85 8.10
CA SER A 77 -14.37 18.56 8.99
C SER A 77 -14.31 18.09 10.44
N PHE A 78 -13.79 16.89 10.71
CA PHE A 78 -13.67 16.35 12.05
C PHE A 78 -12.37 16.81 12.74
N SER A 79 -11.24 16.73 12.04
CA SER A 79 -9.97 17.24 12.57
C SER A 79 -8.93 17.46 11.45
N PRO A 80 -8.74 18.70 10.97
CA PRO A 80 -7.69 19.01 9.99
C PRO A 80 -6.29 18.62 10.48
N ILE A 81 -6.02 18.82 11.78
CA ILE A 81 -4.75 18.43 12.40
C ILE A 81 -4.57 16.91 12.35
N GLY A 82 -5.61 16.13 12.69
CA GLY A 82 -5.57 14.67 12.58
C GLY A 82 -5.35 14.20 11.15
N VAL A 83 -5.99 14.84 10.17
CA VAL A 83 -5.79 14.54 8.75
C VAL A 83 -4.34 14.79 8.33
N ILE A 84 -3.79 15.96 8.65
CA ILE A 84 -2.40 16.31 8.33
C ILE A 84 -1.44 15.30 8.97
N LEU A 85 -1.62 14.98 10.25
CA LEU A 85 -0.79 13.99 10.94
C LEU A 85 -0.91 12.59 10.31
N GLY A 86 -2.11 12.14 9.98
CA GLY A 86 -2.34 10.87 9.31
C GLY A 86 -1.63 10.80 7.96
N LEU A 87 -1.79 11.84 7.13
CA LEU A 87 -1.12 11.90 5.82
C LEU A 87 0.41 11.91 5.94
N LEU A 88 0.96 12.68 6.89
CA LEU A 88 2.41 12.70 7.13
C LEU A 88 2.92 11.34 7.59
N LEU A 89 2.24 10.70 8.54
CA LEU A 89 2.60 9.36 9.02
C LEU A 89 2.53 8.32 7.89
N GLY A 90 1.48 8.37 7.07
CA GLY A 90 1.35 7.51 5.89
C GLY A 90 2.50 7.73 4.91
N GLN A 91 2.84 8.97 4.60
CA GLN A 91 3.95 9.29 3.69
C GLN A 91 5.31 8.86 4.23
N PHE A 92 5.58 9.08 5.52
CA PHE A 92 6.81 8.61 6.15
C PHE A 92 6.90 7.08 6.17
N HIS A 93 5.78 6.40 6.41
CA HIS A 93 5.72 4.93 6.33
C HIS A 93 6.00 4.44 4.91
N VAL A 94 5.46 5.10 3.88
CA VAL A 94 5.76 4.80 2.48
C VAL A 94 7.24 4.91 2.17
N TRP A 95 7.93 5.95 2.64
CA TRP A 95 9.38 6.06 2.45
C TRP A 95 10.13 4.99 3.24
N TRP A 96 9.77 4.79 4.50
CA TRP A 96 10.42 3.84 5.37
C TRP A 96 10.33 2.41 4.82
N ARG A 97 9.16 1.95 4.37
CA ARG A 97 8.98 0.59 3.84
C ARG A 97 9.77 0.28 2.56
N HIS A 98 10.34 1.28 1.90
CA HIS A 98 11.17 1.08 0.70
C HIS A 98 12.68 1.06 1.00
N VAL A 99 13.14 1.31 2.23
CA VAL A 99 14.58 1.39 2.53
C VAL A 99 15.31 0.04 2.46
N SER A 100 14.62 -1.12 2.55
CA SER A 100 15.26 -2.44 2.44
C SER A 100 15.99 -2.66 1.10
N VAL A 101 15.60 -1.94 0.05
CA VAL A 101 16.27 -2.01 -1.25
C VAL A 101 17.73 -1.52 -1.16
N LEU A 102 18.03 -0.64 -0.20
CA LEU A 102 19.36 -0.10 0.07
C LEU A 102 20.19 -1.00 1.01
N GLY A 103 19.70 -2.21 1.33
CA GLY A 103 20.35 -3.14 2.24
C GLY A 103 20.10 -2.85 3.73
N TRP A 104 19.23 -1.88 4.05
CA TRP A 104 18.84 -1.60 5.43
C TRP A 104 17.92 -2.70 5.99
N GLN A 105 18.06 -2.97 7.28
CA GLN A 105 17.22 -3.93 8.01
C GLN A 105 16.66 -3.31 9.29
N THR A 106 15.41 -3.65 9.58
CA THR A 106 14.69 -3.24 10.78
C THR A 106 15.37 -3.81 12.02
N PRO A 107 15.78 -2.97 12.99
CA PRO A 107 16.27 -3.43 14.28
C PRO A 107 15.29 -4.39 14.95
N LYS A 108 15.78 -5.45 15.59
CA LYS A 108 14.94 -6.53 16.17
C LYS A 108 13.83 -6.01 17.09
N ILE A 109 14.13 -5.01 17.92
CA ILE A 109 13.15 -4.40 18.85
C ILE A 109 12.01 -3.76 18.08
N ILE A 110 12.33 -2.96 17.05
CA ILE A 110 11.33 -2.29 16.20
C ILE A 110 10.51 -3.35 15.44
N HIS A 111 11.15 -4.41 14.95
CA HIS A 111 10.47 -5.50 14.27
C HIS A 111 9.43 -6.18 15.18
N VAL A 112 9.78 -6.47 16.44
CA VAL A 112 8.83 -7.05 17.42
C VAL A 112 7.67 -6.08 17.70
N MET A 113 7.96 -4.78 17.85
CA MET A 113 6.92 -3.76 18.03
C MET A 113 5.98 -3.70 16.83
N CYS A 114 6.51 -3.71 15.61
CA CYS A 114 5.71 -3.72 14.39
C CYS A 114 4.85 -4.99 14.28
N GLN A 115 5.35 -6.15 14.67
CA GLN A 115 4.55 -7.37 14.71
C GLN A 115 3.37 -7.24 15.69
N PHE A 116 3.61 -6.71 16.89
CA PHE A 116 2.56 -6.52 17.89
C PHE A 116 1.53 -5.47 17.46
N LEU A 117 1.97 -4.39 16.80
CA LEU A 117 1.12 -3.32 16.30
C LEU A 117 0.54 -3.58 14.90
N PHE A 118 0.84 -4.74 14.32
CA PHE A 118 0.48 -5.11 12.96
C PHE A 118 0.92 -4.08 11.90
N ILE A 119 2.10 -3.50 12.04
CA ILE A 119 2.67 -2.54 11.08
C ILE A 119 3.54 -3.26 10.05
N THR A 120 3.33 -2.96 8.78
CA THR A 120 4.13 -3.49 7.66
C THR A 120 5.56 -2.97 7.76
N THR A 121 6.53 -3.88 7.87
CA THR A 121 7.95 -3.53 7.88
C THR A 121 8.51 -3.42 6.46
N PRO A 122 9.67 -2.76 6.29
CA PRO A 122 10.38 -2.72 5.02
C PRO A 122 10.65 -4.11 4.42
N GLU A 123 10.99 -5.11 5.23
CA GLU A 123 11.24 -6.47 4.77
C GLU A 123 9.95 -7.17 4.31
N ARG A 124 8.83 -6.91 5.00
CA ARG A 124 7.52 -7.46 4.61
C ARG A 124 7.06 -6.87 3.29
N HIS A 125 7.20 -5.56 3.12
CA HIS A 125 6.92 -4.86 1.86
C HIS A 125 7.85 -5.34 0.74
N TRP A 126 9.14 -5.53 1.03
CA TRP A 126 10.08 -6.08 0.07
C TRP A 126 9.77 -7.52 -0.34
N LEU A 127 9.26 -8.34 0.58
CA LEU A 127 8.77 -9.68 0.27
C LEU A 127 7.63 -9.61 -0.76
N HIS A 128 6.71 -8.65 -0.65
CA HIS A 128 5.66 -8.42 -1.63
C HIS A 128 6.22 -8.07 -3.01
N HIS A 129 7.21 -7.18 -3.07
CA HIS A 129 7.89 -6.86 -4.33
C HIS A 129 8.55 -8.07 -5.01
N ASN A 130 9.02 -9.04 -4.24
CA ASN A 130 9.65 -10.26 -4.75
C ASN A 130 8.62 -11.38 -5.02
N LYS A 131 7.54 -11.44 -4.25
CA LYS A 131 6.47 -12.42 -4.34
C LYS A 131 5.13 -11.69 -4.33
N THR A 132 4.64 -11.35 -5.51
CA THR A 132 3.41 -10.56 -5.76
C THR A 132 2.12 -11.12 -5.14
N ASN A 133 2.15 -12.32 -4.56
CA ASN A 133 1.02 -12.97 -3.92
C ASN A 133 1.06 -12.91 -2.38
N LEU A 134 2.08 -12.29 -1.77
CA LEU A 134 2.31 -12.25 -0.32
C LEU A 134 2.61 -10.81 0.13
N GLY A 135 2.52 -10.53 1.43
CA GLY A 135 2.94 -9.24 2.00
C GLY A 135 2.04 -8.05 1.64
N PHE A 136 0.73 -8.30 1.49
CA PHE A 136 -0.26 -7.23 1.30
C PHE A 136 -0.51 -6.43 2.59
N GLY A 137 -1.08 -5.23 2.43
CA GLY A 137 -1.28 -4.25 3.49
C GLY A 137 -0.19 -3.18 3.42
N ASP A 138 -0.58 -1.98 3.02
CA ASP A 138 0.39 -0.92 2.79
C ASP A 138 1.04 -0.46 4.10
N ILE A 139 0.22 -0.35 5.15
CA ILE A 139 0.61 0.10 6.48
C ILE A 139 0.36 -1.02 7.49
N PHE A 140 -0.73 -1.76 7.36
CA PHE A 140 -1.19 -2.74 8.33
C PHE A 140 -1.15 -4.18 7.81
N THR A 141 -0.46 -5.06 8.53
CA THR A 141 -0.27 -6.47 8.14
C THR A 141 -1.51 -7.34 8.34
N PHE A 142 -2.46 -6.93 9.19
CA PHE A 142 -3.70 -7.70 9.39
C PHE A 142 -4.59 -7.73 8.14
N PHE A 143 -4.38 -6.84 7.17
CA PHE A 143 -5.08 -6.91 5.88
C PHE A 143 -4.56 -8.02 4.96
N GLU A 144 -3.43 -8.65 5.28
CA GLU A 144 -2.81 -9.59 4.37
C GLU A 144 -3.65 -10.84 4.08
N GLN A 145 -4.16 -11.49 5.13
CA GLN A 145 -4.99 -12.69 4.95
C GLN A 145 -6.25 -12.40 4.14
N PRO A 146 -7.06 -11.37 4.46
CA PRO A 146 -8.21 -11.03 3.62
C PRO A 146 -7.78 -10.62 2.20
N ALA A 147 -6.65 -9.93 2.04
CA ALA A 147 -6.11 -9.56 0.73
C ALA A 147 -5.79 -10.78 -0.14
N GLN A 148 -5.18 -11.82 0.42
CA GLN A 148 -4.88 -13.06 -0.31
C GLN A 148 -6.15 -13.83 -0.69
N VAL A 149 -7.20 -13.79 0.14
CA VAL A 149 -8.51 -14.36 -0.21
C VAL A 149 -9.12 -13.57 -1.37
N TRP A 150 -9.10 -12.24 -1.28
CA TRP A 150 -9.63 -11.35 -2.31
C TRP A 150 -8.91 -11.52 -3.65
N LEU A 151 -7.58 -11.58 -3.65
CA LEU A 151 -6.76 -11.84 -4.83
C LEU A 151 -7.18 -13.15 -5.53
N ARG A 152 -7.34 -14.24 -4.76
CA ARG A 152 -7.77 -15.54 -5.30
C ARG A 152 -9.16 -15.43 -5.92
N TRP A 153 -10.09 -14.77 -5.23
CA TRP A 153 -11.45 -14.59 -5.73
C TRP A 153 -11.49 -13.77 -7.02
N LEU A 154 -10.77 -12.64 -7.10
CA LEU A 154 -10.70 -11.83 -8.31
C LEU A 154 -10.05 -12.55 -9.48
N ARG A 155 -9.05 -13.40 -9.23
CA ARG A 155 -8.47 -14.26 -10.29
C ARG A 155 -9.48 -15.25 -10.84
N LEU A 156 -10.29 -15.88 -9.98
CA LEU A 156 -11.37 -16.76 -10.41
C LEU A 156 -12.42 -15.98 -11.22
N LEU A 157 -12.77 -14.77 -10.78
CA LEU A 157 -13.68 -13.88 -11.52
C LEU A 157 -13.12 -13.53 -12.90
N ARG A 158 -11.83 -13.17 -12.99
CA ARG A 158 -11.16 -12.88 -14.28
C ARG A 158 -11.24 -14.07 -15.24
N VAL A 159 -10.96 -15.28 -14.74
CA VAL A 159 -11.07 -16.51 -15.53
C VAL A 159 -12.51 -16.70 -16.00
N ARG A 160 -13.50 -16.62 -15.10
CA ARG A 160 -14.92 -16.76 -15.45
C ARG A 160 -15.34 -15.75 -16.52
N LEU A 161 -15.03 -14.47 -16.36
CA LEU A 161 -15.35 -13.42 -17.34
C LEU A 161 -14.71 -13.66 -18.71
N ARG A 162 -13.53 -14.28 -18.76
CA ARG A 162 -12.86 -14.65 -20.01
C ARG A 162 -13.57 -15.80 -20.73
N TYR A 163 -14.01 -16.81 -19.99
CA TYR A 163 -14.66 -18.01 -20.55
C TYR A 163 -16.18 -17.87 -20.74
N SER A 164 -16.84 -16.93 -20.06
CA SER A 164 -18.27 -16.60 -20.26
C SER A 164 -18.53 -15.67 -21.45
N ARG A 165 -17.48 -15.23 -22.15
CA ARG A 165 -17.57 -14.45 -23.41
C ARG A 165 -17.51 -15.33 -24.67
N ILE A 166 -17.72 -16.64 -24.51
CA ILE A 166 -17.98 -17.62 -25.58
C ILE A 166 -19.47 -17.93 -25.50
#